data_AF-A0A528MUK6-F1
#
_entry.id   AF-A0A528MUK6-F1
#
_cell.length_a   1.000
_cell.length_b   1.000
_cell.length_c   1.000
_cell.angle_alpha   90.00
_cell.angle_beta   90.00
_cell.angle_gamma   90.00
#
_symmetry.space_group_name_H-M   'P 1'
#
loop_
_entity.id
_entity.type
_entity.pdbx_description
1 polymer ?
#
loop_
_entity_poly.entity_id
_entity_poly.type
_entity_poly.pdbx_seq_one_letter_code
_entity_poly.pdbx_strand_id
1 'polypeptide(L)' 'MSRTLKLAAAMGVIASLPITPSVAAAENLKVVASFSIIADFAKNVGGDRVDIITLVGPNGDAHVYEPKPA' A
#
# COMPACT_ATOMS: atom_id res chain seq x y z
N MET A 1 14.99 -48.68 -14.74
CA MET A 1 13.64 -48.44 -14.20
C MET A 1 13.61 -47.53 -12.96
N SER A 2 14.45 -47.77 -11.95
CA SER A 2 14.40 -46.99 -10.69
C SER A 2 14.89 -45.54 -10.79
N ARG A 3 15.92 -45.24 -11.59
CA ARG A 3 16.42 -43.87 -11.79
C ARG A 3 15.43 -43.01 -12.57
N THR A 4 14.81 -43.56 -13.62
CA THR A 4 13.82 -42.85 -14.43
C THR A 4 12.55 -42.54 -13.65
N LEU A 5 12.10 -43.45 -12.78
CA LEU A 5 10.95 -43.23 -11.90
C LEU A 5 11.24 -42.15 -10.83
N LYS A 6 12.46 -42.11 -10.29
CA LYS A 6 12.91 -41.06 -9.36
C LYS A 6 12.99 -39.69 -10.03
N LEU A 7 13.47 -39.61 -11.27
CA LEU A 7 13.49 -38.35 -12.03
C LEU A 7 12.08 -37.85 -12.35
N ALA A 8 11.16 -38.74 -12.74
CA ALA A 8 9.77 -38.37 -13.01
C ALA A 8 9.05 -37.85 -11.75
N ALA A 9 9.28 -38.50 -10.60
CA ALA A 9 8.75 -38.05 -9.32
C ALA A 9 9.33 -36.67 -8.90
N ALA A 10 10.63 -36.45 -9.08
CA ALA A 10 11.26 -35.16 -8.78
C ALA A 10 10.71 -34.03 -9.68
N MET A 11 10.44 -34.32 -10.95
CA MET A 11 9.87 -33.34 -11.88
C MET A 11 8.41 -33.00 -11.55
N GLY A 12 7.64 -33.99 -11.09
CA GLY A 12 6.27 -33.78 -10.58
C GLY A 12 6.21 -32.93 -9.32
N VAL A 13 7.20 -33.05 -8.43
CA VAL A 13 7.32 -32.22 -7.22
C VAL A 13 7.70 -30.78 -7.56
N ILE A 14 8.56 -30.56 -8.56
CA ILE A 14 8.94 -29.20 -8.99
C ILE A 14 7.77 -28.49 -9.68
N ALA A 15 6.95 -29.22 -10.45
CA ALA A 15 5.80 -28.67 -11.15
C ALA A 15 4.62 -28.29 -10.23
N SER A 16 4.59 -28.79 -8.98
CA SER A 16 3.54 -28.49 -8.02
C SER A 16 3.87 -27.34 -7.06
N LEU A 17 5.05 -26.71 -7.18
CA LEU A 17 5.37 -25.54 -6.37
C LEU A 17 4.48 -24.34 -6.78
N PRO A 18 3.75 -23.73 -5.84
CA PRO A 18 2.99 -22.52 -6.14
C PRO A 18 3.98 -21.39 -6.46
N ILE A 19 3.92 -20.88 -7.69
CA ILE A 19 4.59 -19.65 -8.08
C ILE A 19 3.75 -18.52 -7.51
N THR A 20 4.05 -18.10 -6.28
CA THR A 20 3.45 -16.89 -5.72
C THR A 20 4.11 -15.68 -6.39
N PRO A 21 3.38 -14.85 -7.15
CA PRO A 21 3.95 -13.62 -7.66
C PRO A 21 4.37 -12.77 -6.45
N SER A 22 5.65 -12.42 -6.39
CA SER A 22 6.13 -11.43 -5.43
C SER A 22 5.59 -10.08 -5.88
N VAL A 23 4.47 -9.64 -5.30
CA VAL A 23 3.93 -8.31 -5.53
C VAL A 23 4.82 -7.33 -4.77
N ALA A 24 5.74 -6.69 -5.48
CA ALA A 24 6.48 -5.55 -4.94
C ALA A 24 5.50 -4.39 -4.79
N ALA A 25 4.99 -4.17 -3.58
CA ALA A 25 4.17 -3.01 -3.26
C ALA A 25 5.07 -1.79 -3.13
N ALA A 26 4.80 -0.76 -3.93
CA ALA A 26 5.42 0.55 -3.71
C ALA A 26 4.91 1.14 -2.39
N GLU A 27 5.76 1.87 -1.67
CA GLU A 27 5.33 2.60 -0.47
C GLU A 27 4.28 3.65 -0.87
N ASN A 28 3.30 3.88 0.00
CA ASN A 28 2.26 4.87 -0.22
C ASN A 28 2.85 6.28 -0.32
N LEU A 29 2.25 7.11 -1.18
CA LEU A 29 2.65 8.50 -1.28
C LEU A 29 2.20 9.25 -0.02
N LYS A 30 3.15 9.91 0.65
CA LYS A 30 2.87 10.77 1.80
C LYS A 30 2.34 12.11 1.34
N VAL A 31 1.16 12.48 1.82
CA VAL A 31 0.44 13.70 1.44
C VAL A 31 0.07 14.48 2.69
N VAL A 32 0.26 15.80 2.66
CA VAL A 32 -0.21 16.70 3.71
C VAL A 32 -1.32 17.58 3.14
N ALA A 33 -2.48 17.60 3.81
CA ALA A 33 -3.60 18.46 3.48
C ALA A 33 -3.76 19.56 4.53
N SER A 34 -4.16 20.75 4.09
CA SER A 34 -4.35 21.90 4.97
C SER A 34 -5.53 21.70 5.94
N PHE A 35 -6.68 21.24 5.44
CA PHE A 35 -7.87 20.99 6.25
C PHE A 35 -8.69 19.79 5.74
N SER A 36 -9.64 19.34 6.55
CA SER A 36 -10.32 18.04 6.38
C SER A 36 -11.04 17.85 5.04
N ILE A 37 -11.60 18.91 4.45
CA ILE A 37 -12.32 18.79 3.16
C ILE A 37 -11.36 18.43 2.02
N ILE A 38 -10.17 19.03 2.00
CA ILE A 38 -9.15 18.71 0.99
C ILE A 38 -8.55 17.32 1.26
N ALA A 39 -8.38 16.95 2.53
CA ALA A 39 -7.95 15.61 2.90
C ALA A 39 -8.91 14.54 2.39
N ASP A 40 -10.22 14.75 2.53
CA ASP A 40 -11.25 13.83 2.04
C ASP A 40 -11.24 13.71 0.51
N PHE A 41 -11.15 14.84 -0.21
CA PHE A 41 -11.00 14.83 -1.66
C PHE A 41 -9.75 14.04 -2.11
N ALA A 42 -8.61 14.32 -1.48
CA ALA A 42 -7.36 13.64 -1.78
C ALA A 42 -7.45 12.13 -1.48
N LYS A 43 -8.14 11.73 -0.40
CA LYS A 43 -8.34 10.32 -0.07
C LYS A 43 -9.22 9.62 -1.11
N ASN A 44 -10.29 10.26 -1.56
CA ASN A 44 -11.18 9.71 -2.59
C ASN A 44 -10.45 9.51 -3.93
N VAL A 45 -9.53 10.40 -4.30
CA VAL A 45 -8.74 10.26 -5.55
C VAL A 45 -7.56 9.29 -5.39
N GLY A 46 -6.84 9.38 -4.27
CA GLY A 46 -5.64 8.59 -4.03
C GLY A 46 -5.93 7.13 -3.67
N GLY A 47 -7.04 6.88 -3.00
CA GLY A 47 -7.45 5.55 -2.56
C GLY A 47 -6.52 4.98 -1.49
N ASP A 48 -6.10 3.73 -1.70
CA ASP A 48 -5.17 2.98 -0.87
C ASP A 48 -3.69 3.33 -1.10
N ARG A 49 -3.38 4.12 -2.14
CA ARG A 49 -2.02 4.49 -2.56
C ARG A 49 -1.44 5.71 -1.83
N VAL A 50 -2.21 6.34 -0.95
CA VAL A 50 -1.84 7.59 -0.27
C VAL A 50 -2.03 7.50 1.24
N ASP A 51 -1.04 8.04 1.95
CA ASP A 51 -1.08 8.26 3.39
C ASP A 51 -1.23 9.76 3.64
N ILE A 52 -2.38 10.19 4.18
CA ILE A 52 -2.74 11.60 4.32
C ILE A 52 -2.65 12.03 5.79
N ILE A 53 -1.91 13.11 6.03
CA ILE A 53 -1.91 13.86 7.29
C ILE A 53 -2.65 15.18 7.06
N THR A 54 -3.50 15.60 7.99
CA THR A 54 -4.23 16.87 7.90
C THR A 54 -3.75 17.83 8.97
N LEU A 55 -3.40 19.06 8.59
CA LEU A 55 -2.95 20.09 9.55
C LEU A 55 -4.09 20.57 10.44
N VAL A 56 -5.22 20.95 9.84
CA VAL A 56 -6.42 21.36 10.55
C VAL A 56 -7.44 20.24 10.49
N GLY A 57 -7.62 19.57 11.64
CA GLY A 57 -8.55 18.45 11.77
C GLY A 57 -10.03 18.83 11.57
N PRO A 58 -10.94 17.84 11.58
CA PRO A 58 -12.37 18.07 11.47
C PRO A 58 -12.87 19.10 12.51
N ASN A 59 -13.76 19.99 12.07
CA ASN A 59 -14.32 21.11 12.85
C ASN A 59 -13.30 22.19 13.27
N GLY A 60 -12.04 22.10 12.87
CA GLY A 60 -11.05 23.17 13.08
C GLY A 60 -11.25 24.33 12.10
N ASP A 61 -11.02 25.56 12.56
CA ASP A 61 -11.05 26.73 11.68
C ASP A 61 -9.71 26.90 10.97
N ALA A 62 -9.70 26.60 9.69
CA ALA A 62 -8.51 26.70 8.85
C ALA A 62 -8.07 28.13 8.57
N HIS A 63 -8.92 29.14 8.78
CA HIS A 63 -8.59 30.54 8.49
C HIS A 63 -7.74 31.19 9.59
N VAL A 64 -7.84 30.67 10.83
CA VAL A 64 -7.15 31.23 12.01
C VAL A 64 -6.13 30.26 12.62
N TYR A 65 -5.93 29.09 12.02
CA TYR A 65 -4.97 28.10 12.51
C TYR A 65 -3.54 28.64 12.49
N GLU A 66 -2.85 28.55 13.63
CA GLU A 66 -1.44 28.91 13.77
C GLU A 66 -0.57 27.63 13.82
N PRO A 67 0.21 27.34 12.77
CA PRO A 67 1.01 26.12 12.71
C PRO A 67 2.09 26.09 13.79
N LYS A 68 2.38 24.89 14.32
CA LYS A 68 3.51 24.63 15.20
C LYS A 68 4.34 23.48 14.63
N PRO A 69 5.64 23.38 14.98
CA PRO A 69 6.41 22.17 14.74
C PRO A 69 5.65 20.96 15.29
N ALA A 70 5.66 19.87 14.51
CA ALA A 70 5.01 18.60 14.85
C ALA A 70 5.84 17.80 15.87
#